data_AF-A0AAD4L6V4-F1
#
_entry.id   AF-A0AAD4L6V4-F1
#
_cell.length_a   1.000
_cell.length_b   1.000
_cell.length_c   1.000
_cell.angle_alpha   90.00
_cell.angle_beta   90.00
_cell.angle_gamma   90.00
#
_symmetry.space_group_name_H-M   'P 1'
#
loop_
_entity.id
_entity.type
_entity.pdbx_description
1 polymer ?
#
loop_
_entity_poly.entity_id
_entity_poly.type
_entity_poly.pdbx_seq_one_letter_code
_entity_poly.pdbx_strand_id
1 'polypeptide(L)'
;VEKLGVLFSDQLLLAALDLIDRDCGQCPSSSMPRSLSVVKYVSPWGRHHFSVFGMTDSYTIIPSLHRSGSVPHFCTCPAFAYAVLISQSQMACKHVLATLIAERLSKCVVREMGKDEFVVFLMRQNADT
;
A
#
# COMPACT_ATOMS: atom_id res chain seq x y z
N VAL A 1 -10.38 12.80 11.77
CA VAL A 1 -10.02 13.22 10.38
C VAL A 1 -9.29 14.56 10.42
N GLU A 2 -9.75 15.54 11.20
CA GLU A 2 -9.15 16.88 11.31
C GLU A 2 -7.64 16.91 11.65
N LYS A 3 -7.15 16.02 12.53
CA LYS A 3 -5.71 15.94 12.86
C LYS A 3 -4.82 15.45 11.70
N LEU A 4 -5.38 14.72 10.73
CA LEU A 4 -4.65 14.24 9.54
C LEU A 4 -4.58 15.30 8.44
N GLY A 5 -5.58 16.18 8.33
CA GLY A 5 -5.59 17.30 7.38
C GLY A 5 -4.51 18.35 7.68
N VAL A 6 -3.97 18.38 8.89
CA VAL A 6 -2.82 19.23 9.26
C VAL A 6 -1.51 18.73 8.64
N LEU A 7 -1.41 17.42 8.36
CA LEU A 7 -0.19 16.78 7.86
C LEU A 7 -0.25 16.44 6.37
N PHE A 8 -1.46 16.31 5.81
CA PHE A 8 -1.70 15.88 4.45
C PHE A 8 -2.74 16.77 3.80
N SER A 9 -2.57 17.07 2.50
CA SER A 9 -3.59 17.83 1.77
C SER A 9 -4.91 17.06 1.72
N ASP A 10 -6.03 17.79 1.70
CA ASP A 10 -7.37 17.20 1.62
C ASP A 10 -7.51 16.30 0.39
N GLN A 11 -6.91 16.70 -0.73
CA GLN A 11 -6.88 15.89 -1.95
C GLN A 11 -6.15 14.55 -1.77
N LEU A 12 -5.02 14.55 -1.05
CA LEU A 12 -4.26 13.33 -0.78
C LEU A 12 -5.03 12.41 0.17
N LEU A 13 -5.68 12.98 1.19
CA LEU A 13 -6.47 12.25 2.17
C LEU A 13 -7.70 11.61 1.52
N LEU A 14 -8.46 12.38 0.72
CA LEU A 14 -9.61 11.88 -0.02
C LEU A 14 -9.20 10.79 -1.02
N ALA A 15 -8.09 10.98 -1.75
CA ALA A 15 -7.59 9.97 -2.67
C ALA A 15 -7.15 8.68 -1.96
N ALA A 16 -6.62 8.77 -0.74
CA ALA A 16 -6.28 7.60 0.07
C ALA A 16 -7.53 6.88 0.59
N LEU A 17 -8.55 7.62 1.03
CA LEU A 17 -9.81 7.04 1.49
C LEU A 17 -10.58 6.38 0.34
N ASP A 18 -10.61 7.00 -0.85
CA ASP A 18 -11.20 6.41 -2.06
C ASP A 18 -10.56 5.06 -2.40
N LEU A 19 -9.24 4.93 -2.23
CA LEU A 19 -8.58 3.64 -2.42
C LEU A 19 -9.08 2.57 -1.43
N ILE A 20 -9.34 2.93 -0.18
CA ILE A 20 -9.79 1.97 0.85
C ILE A 20 -11.25 1.57 0.66
N ASP A 21 -12.09 2.53 0.28
CA ASP A 21 -13.53 2.32 0.12
C ASP A 21 -13.90 1.75 -1.26
N ARG A 22 -12.96 1.70 -2.21
CA ARG A 22 -13.11 0.94 -3.46
C ARG A 22 -13.27 -0.55 -3.17
N ASP A 23 -14.52 -1.02 -3.21
CA ASP A 23 -14.80 -2.41 -3.54
C ASP A 23 -14.43 -2.61 -5.03
N CYS A 24 -13.53 -3.55 -5.34
CA CYS A 24 -13.19 -3.89 -6.72
C CYS A 24 -14.45 -4.45 -7.44
N GLY A 25 -15.22 -3.56 -8.07
CA GLY A 25 -16.52 -3.85 -8.69
C GLY A 25 -16.49 -4.66 -9.99
N GLN A 26 -15.51 -5.55 -10.18
CA GLN A 26 -15.48 -6.47 -11.31
C GLN A 26 -15.18 -7.91 -10.84
N CYS A 27 -16.17 -8.52 -10.21
CA CYS A 27 -16.40 -9.96 -10.24
C CYS A 27 -17.91 -10.18 -10.40
N PRO A 28 -18.39 -10.76 -11.51
CA PRO A 28 -19.74 -11.30 -11.55
C PRO A 28 -19.77 -12.52 -10.62
N SER A 29 -20.84 -12.64 -9.82
CA SER A 29 -21.16 -13.75 -8.90
C SER A 29 -20.47 -13.76 -7.51
N SER A 30 -21.20 -13.19 -6.53
CA SER A 30 -21.62 -13.75 -5.23
C SER A 30 -20.81 -14.82 -4.44
N SER A 31 -19.55 -15.14 -4.74
CA SER A 31 -18.82 -16.16 -3.97
C SER A 31 -17.31 -15.91 -3.77
N MET A 32 -16.82 -14.70 -4.00
CA MET A 32 -15.40 -14.37 -3.77
C MET A 32 -15.25 -13.16 -2.84
N PRO A 33 -14.43 -13.25 -1.78
CA PRO A 33 -14.37 -12.26 -0.70
C PRO A 33 -13.92 -10.91 -1.26
N ARG A 34 -14.58 -9.85 -0.76
CA ARG A 34 -14.33 -8.43 -1.03
C ARG A 34 -12.86 -8.21 -1.37
N SER A 35 -12.57 -7.95 -2.64
CA SER A 35 -11.22 -7.63 -3.12
C SER A 35 -10.90 -6.21 -2.65
N LEU A 36 -10.55 -6.12 -1.37
CA LEU A 36 -10.02 -4.91 -0.74
C LEU A 36 -8.74 -4.52 -1.48
N SER A 37 -8.60 -3.23 -1.78
CA SER A 37 -7.45 -2.70 -2.52
C SER A 37 -6.13 -2.92 -1.81
N VAL A 38 -6.13 -3.06 -0.48
CA VAL A 38 -4.93 -3.23 0.35
C VAL A 38 -4.81 -4.68 0.84
N VAL A 39 -3.75 -5.35 0.41
CA VAL A 39 -3.39 -6.70 0.86
C VAL A 39 -2.13 -6.64 1.72
N LYS A 40 -2.21 -7.17 2.94
CA LYS A 40 -1.09 -7.34 3.86
C LYS A 40 -0.55 -8.75 3.72
N TYR A 41 0.68 -8.88 3.29
CA TYR A 41 1.37 -10.15 3.24
C TYR A 41 2.24 -10.32 4.48
N VAL A 42 2.04 -11.43 5.16
CA VAL A 42 2.83 -11.82 6.33
C VAL A 42 3.80 -12.90 5.91
N SER A 43 5.09 -12.56 5.89
CA SER A 43 6.13 -13.55 5.67
C SER A 43 6.38 -14.38 6.94
N PRO A 44 6.79 -15.65 6.81
CA PRO A 44 7.10 -16.51 7.94
C PRO A 44 8.30 -16.00 8.77
N TRP A 45 9.10 -15.08 8.22
CA TRP A 45 10.20 -14.41 8.92
C TRP A 45 9.76 -13.13 9.68
N GLY A 46 8.47 -12.92 9.86
CA GLY A 46 7.91 -11.81 10.65
C GLY A 46 7.94 -10.45 9.96
N ARG A 47 8.36 -10.37 8.68
CA ARG A 47 8.27 -9.12 7.90
C ARG A 47 6.89 -8.99 7.27
N HIS A 48 6.36 -7.77 7.29
CA HIS A 48 5.10 -7.39 6.67
C HIS A 48 5.38 -6.56 5.42
N HIS A 49 4.76 -6.92 4.31
CA HIS A 49 4.72 -6.07 3.13
C HIS A 49 3.28 -5.91 2.70
N PHE A 50 2.99 -4.78 2.06
CA PHE A 50 1.65 -4.44 1.65
C PHE A 50 1.64 -4.26 0.14
N SER A 51 0.57 -4.68 -0.49
CA SER A 51 0.32 -4.39 -1.90
C SER A 51 -0.99 -3.63 -2.00
N VAL A 52 -0.94 -2.51 -2.70
CA VAL A 52 -2.12 -1.71 -3.02
C VAL A 52 -2.39 -1.84 -4.51
N PHE A 53 -3.56 -2.36 -4.85
CA PHE A 53 -4.01 -2.42 -6.23
C PHE A 53 -4.53 -1.04 -6.65
N GLY A 54 -3.78 -0.39 -7.52
CA GLY A 54 -4.24 0.79 -8.26
C GLY A 54 -5.18 0.40 -9.39
N MET A 55 -5.59 1.39 -10.18
CA MET A 55 -6.47 1.18 -11.33
C MET A 55 -5.76 0.47 -12.49
N THR A 56 -4.46 0.72 -12.64
CA THR A 56 -3.64 0.19 -13.74
C THR A 56 -2.53 -0.74 -13.24
N ASP A 57 -1.91 -0.40 -12.10
CA ASP A 57 -0.78 -1.15 -11.54
C ASP A 57 -0.98 -1.49 -10.06
N SER A 58 -0.29 -2.54 -9.61
CA SER A 58 -0.13 -2.85 -8.20
C SER A 58 1.13 -2.21 -7.65
N TYR A 59 1.02 -1.48 -6.55
CA TYR A 59 2.15 -0.85 -5.88
C TYR A 59 2.53 -1.63 -4.62
N THR A 60 3.83 -1.83 -4.41
CA THR A 60 4.33 -2.42 -3.17
C THR A 60 4.61 -1.32 -2.16
N ILE A 61 4.14 -1.51 -0.94
CA ILE A 61 4.37 -0.63 0.21
C ILE A 61 5.14 -1.43 1.27
N ILE A 62 6.24 -0.85 1.74
CA ILE A 62 7.02 -1.36 2.86
C ILE A 62 6.87 -0.35 4.00
N PRO A 63 5.96 -0.59 4.95
CA PRO A 63 5.85 0.26 6.11
C PRO A 63 6.97 -0.05 7.09
N SER A 64 7.54 0.99 7.69
CA SER A 64 8.55 0.90 8.74
C SER A 64 9.88 0.36 8.25
N LEU A 65 10.58 1.15 7.45
CA LEU A 65 12.01 0.96 7.19
C LEU A 65 12.80 1.33 8.46
N HIS A 66 12.80 0.43 9.46
CA HIS A 66 13.42 0.62 10.79
C HIS A 66 14.92 0.97 10.78
N ARG A 67 15.57 1.01 9.61
CA ARG A 67 16.99 1.35 9.43
C ARG A 67 17.23 2.65 8.64
N SER A 68 16.20 3.29 8.07
CA SER A 68 16.38 4.50 7.27
C SER A 68 15.91 5.72 8.06
N GLY A 69 16.86 6.46 8.65
CA GLY A 69 16.60 7.53 9.62
C GLY A 69 15.87 8.78 9.10
N SER A 70 15.35 8.77 7.87
CA SER A 70 14.66 9.93 7.28
C SER A 70 13.31 9.57 6.62
N VAL A 71 13.15 8.35 6.08
CA VAL A 71 11.93 7.96 5.36
C VAL A 71 11.34 6.69 5.98
N PRO A 72 10.27 6.79 6.78
CA PRO A 72 9.74 5.65 7.54
C PRO A 72 8.99 4.63 6.67
N HIS A 73 8.64 4.98 5.43
CA HIS A 73 7.83 4.15 4.54
C HIS A 73 8.38 4.20 3.11
N PHE A 74 8.17 3.15 2.32
CA PHE A 74 8.51 3.14 0.90
C PHE A 74 7.31 2.69 0.07
N CYS A 75 7.15 3.28 -1.10
CA CYS A 75 6.18 2.85 -2.10
C CYS A 75 6.80 2.89 -3.50
N THR A 76 6.49 1.89 -4.33
CA THR A 76 6.99 1.80 -5.71
C THR A 76 6.29 2.76 -6.69
N CYS A 77 5.29 3.53 -6.26
CA CYS A 77 4.56 4.40 -7.19
C CYS A 77 5.41 5.62 -7.62
N PRO A 78 5.29 6.09 -8.87
CA PRO A 78 6.03 7.26 -9.37
C PRO A 78 5.81 8.52 -8.54
N ALA A 79 4.58 8.71 -8.04
CA ALA A 79 4.25 9.84 -7.18
C ALA A 79 5.04 9.84 -5.85
N PHE A 80 5.39 8.66 -5.32
CA PHE A 80 6.22 8.57 -4.12
C PHE A 80 7.67 8.96 -4.42
N ALA A 81 8.23 8.45 -5.51
CA ALA A 81 9.57 8.81 -5.96
C ALA A 81 9.70 10.34 -6.14
N TYR A 82 8.74 10.96 -6.81
CA TYR A 82 8.79 12.40 -7.04
C TYR A 82 8.40 13.24 -5.81
N ALA A 83 7.24 13.00 -5.21
CA ALA A 83 6.69 13.87 -4.16
C ALA A 83 7.40 13.72 -2.81
N VAL A 84 7.87 12.50 -2.48
CA VAL A 84 8.46 12.20 -1.18
C VAL A 84 9.99 12.18 -1.25
N LEU A 85 10.58 11.50 -2.23
CA LEU A 85 12.04 11.33 -2.30
C LEU A 85 12.76 12.52 -2.96
N ILE A 86 12.27 12.98 -4.12
CA ILE A 86 12.94 14.02 -4.92
C ILE A 86 12.57 15.42 -4.44
N SER A 87 11.28 15.77 -4.47
CA SER A 87 10.82 17.14 -4.18
C SER A 87 10.61 17.41 -2.69
N GLN A 88 10.48 16.35 -1.87
CA GLN A 88 10.16 16.43 -0.44
C GLN A 88 8.93 17.32 -0.14
N SER A 89 8.02 17.42 -1.11
CA SER A 89 6.81 18.25 -1.02
C SER A 89 5.70 17.57 -0.23
N GLN A 90 5.77 16.24 -0.07
CA GLN A 90 4.82 15.44 0.69
C GLN A 90 5.54 14.42 1.57
N MET A 91 4.96 14.12 2.74
CA MET A 91 5.50 13.11 3.66
C MET A 91 5.17 11.67 3.22
N ALA A 92 4.13 11.48 2.40
CA ALA A 92 3.66 10.19 1.94
C ALA A 92 2.88 10.33 0.63
N CYS A 93 2.78 9.23 -0.13
CA CYS A 93 1.85 9.15 -1.25
C CYS A 93 0.49 8.59 -0.77
N LYS A 94 -0.54 8.70 -1.63
CA LYS A 94 -1.88 8.18 -1.34
C LYS A 94 -1.91 6.69 -1.02
N HIS A 95 -1.02 5.88 -1.59
CA HIS A 95 -0.96 4.44 -1.35
C HIS A 95 -0.39 4.10 0.03
N VAL A 96 0.66 4.82 0.47
CA VAL A 96 1.20 4.69 1.83
C VAL A 96 0.15 5.11 2.83
N LEU A 97 -0.50 6.27 2.61
CA LEU A 97 -1.55 6.76 3.49
C LEU A 97 -2.74 5.79 3.55
N ALA A 98 -3.19 5.27 2.40
CA ALA A 98 -4.24 4.27 2.32
C ALA A 98 -3.88 3.00 3.10
N THR A 99 -2.64 2.52 2.97
CA THR A 99 -2.14 1.34 3.68
C THR A 99 -2.16 1.54 5.19
N LEU A 100 -1.66 2.68 5.68
CA LEU A 100 -1.60 2.99 7.11
C LEU A 100 -3.00 3.12 7.71
N ILE A 101 -3.93 3.77 7.02
CA ILE A 101 -5.31 3.90 7.46
C ILE A 101 -6.00 2.52 7.42
N ALA A 102 -5.85 1.76 6.34
CA ALA A 102 -6.43 0.44 6.19
C ALA A 102 -5.95 -0.52 7.29
N GLU A 103 -4.65 -0.50 7.62
CA GLU A 103 -4.08 -1.30 8.71
C GLU A 103 -4.68 -0.90 10.06
N ARG A 104 -4.78 0.39 10.35
CA ARG A 104 -5.38 0.88 11.61
C ARG A 104 -6.87 0.58 11.72
N LEU A 105 -7.59 0.58 10.60
CA LEU A 105 -9.02 0.24 10.52
C LEU A 105 -9.27 -1.27 10.41
N SER A 106 -8.23 -2.11 10.40
CA SER A 106 -8.34 -3.55 10.11
C SER A 106 -9.07 -3.85 8.79
N LYS A 107 -9.02 -2.91 7.84
CA LYS A 107 -9.52 -3.04 6.46
C LYS A 107 -8.38 -3.47 5.53
N CYS A 108 -7.63 -4.50 5.90
CA CYS A 108 -6.61 -5.12 5.05
C CYS A 108 -6.92 -6.60 4.84
N VAL A 109 -6.75 -7.12 3.63
CA VAL A 109 -6.77 -8.58 3.42
C VAL A 109 -5.43 -9.13 3.86
N VAL A 110 -5.42 -9.91 4.94
CA VAL A 110 -4.19 -10.57 5.39
C VAL A 110 -4.00 -11.86 4.62
N ARG A 111 -2.83 -12.03 4.02
CA ARG A 111 -2.39 -13.28 3.38
C ARG A 111 -1.08 -13.74 3.99
N GLU A 112 -1.05 -14.98 4.46
CA GLU A 112 0.20 -15.63 4.82
C GLU A 112 0.92 -16.03 3.54
N MET A 113 2.20 -15.70 3.44
CA MET A 113 2.97 -15.98 2.25
C MET A 113 3.80 -17.24 2.47
N GLY A 114 3.52 -18.28 1.69
CA GLY A 114 4.34 -19.49 1.66
C GLY A 114 5.76 -19.22 1.13
N LYS A 115 6.72 -20.11 1.45
CA LYS A 115 8.12 -19.97 0.99
C LYS A 115 8.22 -19.85 -0.54
N ASP A 116 7.38 -20.58 -1.28
CA ASP A 116 7.35 -20.55 -2.75
C ASP A 116 6.63 -19.31 -3.29
N GLU A 117 5.59 -18.83 -2.61
CA GLU A 117 4.89 -17.59 -2.97
C GLU A 117 5.79 -16.36 -2.79
N PHE A 118 6.70 -16.39 -1.80
CA PHE A 118 7.70 -15.35 -1.60
C PHE A 118 8.69 -15.26 -2.76
N VAL A 119 9.09 -16.41 -3.33
CA VAL A 119 9.95 -16.44 -4.51
C VAL A 119 9.23 -15.83 -5.71
N VAL A 120 7.97 -16.21 -5.94
CA VAL A 120 7.15 -15.64 -7.03
C VAL A 120 6.97 -14.13 -6.86
N PHE A 121 6.73 -13.67 -5.63
CA PHE A 121 6.63 -12.25 -5.32
C PHE A 121 7.92 -11.49 -5.64
N LEU A 122 9.08 -12.00 -5.18
CA LEU A 122 10.39 -11.42 -5.48
C LEU A 122 10.69 -11.40 -6.99
N MET A 123 10.33 -12.46 -7.71
CA MET A 123 10.54 -12.54 -9.15
C MET A 123 9.72 -11.49 -9.90
N ARG A 124 8.47 -11.24 -9.48
CA ARG A 124 7.65 -10.15 -10.04
C ARG A 124 8.23 -8.77 -9.80
N GLN A 125 8.88 -8.56 -8.65
CA GLN A 125 9.53 -7.27 -8.37
C GLN A 125 10.80 -7.02 -9.20
N ASN A 126 11.51 -8.08 -9.60
CA ASN A 126 12.75 -7.97 -10.38
C ASN A 126 12.54 -7.92 -11.90
N ALA A 127 11.32 -8.21 -12.40
CA ALA A 127 11.04 -8.23 -13.84
C ALA A 127 10.87 -6.83 -14.45
N ASP A 128 10.74 -5.79 -13.62
CA ASP A 128 10.56 -4.39 -14.04
C ASP A 128 11.86 -3.56 -13.91
N THR A 129 13.04 -4.20 -13.87
CA THR A 129 14.36 -3.53 -13.91
C THR A 129 15.07 -3.79 -15.23
#